data_AF-A0A923R411-F1
#
_entry.id   AF-A0A923R411-F1
#
_cell.length_a   1.000
_cell.length_b   1.000
_cell.length_c   1.000
_cell.angle_alpha   90.00
_cell.angle_beta   90.00
_cell.angle_gamma   90.00
#
_symmetry.space_group_name_H-M   'P 1'
#
loop_
_entity.id
_entity.type
_entity.pdbx_description
1 polymer ?
#
loop_
_entity_poly.entity_id
_entity_poly.type
_entity_poly.pdbx_seq_one_letter_code
_entity_poly.pdbx_strand_id
1 'polypeptide(L)'
;HTPPNVLTFWRFAFGLLALYLLSRRVDQVRIEIPFVPHELPVVRSLFLMALLPGFIAVALYYRGLGKVPASVATILELSFPLVAIGINSYFLGFQLSPVQLLGAAALLASMTGISLAYSKRGAAEPAGGTT
;
A
#
# COMPACT_ATOMS: atom_id res chain seq x y z
N HIS A 1 19.58 0.33 22.82
CA HIS A 1 18.88 -0.69 22.02
C HIS A 1 17.53 -0.96 22.67
N THR A 2 16.44 -0.42 22.14
CA THR A 2 15.09 -0.81 22.57
C THR A 2 14.83 -2.23 22.08
N PRO A 3 14.36 -3.15 22.93
CA PRO A 3 14.09 -4.51 22.50
C PRO A 3 12.95 -4.49 21.46
N PRO A 4 13.01 -5.33 20.40
CA PRO A 4 12.11 -5.24 19.24
C PRO A 4 10.62 -5.31 19.59
N ASN A 5 10.27 -6.06 20.64
CA ASN A 5 8.90 -6.20 21.14
C ASN A 5 8.28 -4.88 21.62
N VAL A 6 9.08 -3.96 22.18
CA VAL A 6 8.61 -2.66 22.65
C VAL A 6 8.17 -1.78 21.48
N LEU A 7 8.89 -1.83 20.34
CA LEU A 7 8.52 -1.09 19.15
C LEU A 7 7.22 -1.63 18.53
N THR A 8 7.08 -2.96 18.47
CA THR A 8 5.86 -3.60 17.98
C THR A 8 4.66 -3.29 18.89
N PHE A 9 4.86 -3.34 20.21
CA PHE A 9 3.85 -3.00 21.21
C PHE A 9 3.35 -1.57 21.03
N TRP A 10 4.25 -0.58 20.98
CA TRP A 10 3.85 0.82 20.82
C TRP A 10 3.16 1.09 19.48
N ARG A 11 3.61 0.47 18.39
CA ARG A 11 2.94 0.57 17.08
C ARG A 11 1.48 0.13 17.16
N PHE A 12 1.21 -1.00 17.82
CA PHE A 12 -0.16 -1.50 17.99
C PHE A 12 -0.96 -0.70 19.01
N ALA A 13 -0.35 -0.27 20.12
CA ALA A 13 -1.02 0.53 21.13
C ALA A 13 -1.46 1.89 20.57
N PHE A 14 -0.58 2.61 19.88
CA PHE A 14 -0.91 3.85 19.21
C PHE A 14 -1.90 3.64 18.06
N GLY A 15 -1.74 2.56 17.28
CA GLY A 15 -2.68 2.21 16.22
C GLY A 15 -4.10 1.98 16.74
N LEU A 16 -4.24 1.26 17.85
CA LEU A 16 -5.53 0.98 18.49
C LEU A 16 -6.14 2.25 19.09
N LEU A 17 -5.33 3.09 19.74
CA LEU A 17 -5.76 4.39 20.24
C LEU A 17 -6.24 5.31 19.11
N ALA A 18 -5.47 5.41 18.03
CA ALA A 18 -5.82 6.21 16.87
C ALA A 18 -7.10 5.70 16.21
N LEU A 19 -7.24 4.39 16.07
CA LEU A 19 -8.44 3.76 15.52
C LEU A 19 -9.67 4.05 16.40
N TYR A 20 -9.52 3.96 17.72
CA TYR A 20 -10.58 4.30 18.68
C TYR A 20 -11.02 5.76 18.54
N LEU A 21 -10.06 6.70 18.44
CA LEU A 21 -10.37 8.13 18.28
C LEU A 21 -11.02 8.42 16.91
N LEU A 22 -10.52 7.81 15.83
CA LEU A 22 -11.06 7.99 14.49
C LEU A 22 -12.48 7.43 14.37
N SER A 23 -12.75 6.29 15.03
CA SER A 23 -14.10 5.70 15.07
C SER A 23 -15.14 6.67 15.65
N ARG A 24 -14.76 7.54 16.59
CA ARG A 24 -15.68 8.55 17.15
C ARG A 24 -16.04 9.67 16.16
N ARG A 25 -15.31 9.80 15.04
CA ARG A 25 -15.45 10.89 14.06
C ARG A 25 -16.07 10.45 12.73
N VAL A 26 -16.22 9.15 12.51
CA VAL A 26 -16.78 8.60 11.28
C VAL A 26 -18.16 8.06 11.58
N ASP A 27 -19.21 8.83 11.28
CA ASP A 27 -20.61 8.46 11.54
C ASP A 27 -21.07 7.21 10.77
N GLN A 28 -20.33 6.81 9.72
CA GLN A 28 -20.54 5.56 9.00
C GLN A 28 -19.96 4.32 9.69
N VAL A 29 -19.08 4.48 10.69
CA VAL A 29 -18.61 3.37 11.52
C VAL A 29 -19.62 3.20 12.65
N ARG A 30 -20.81 2.68 12.31
CA ARG A 30 -21.57 1.97 13.32
C ARG A 30 -20.71 0.77 13.71
N ILE A 31 -20.07 0.85 14.87
CA ILE A 31 -19.57 -0.35 15.55
C ILE A 31 -20.83 -1.11 16.00
N GLU A 32 -21.52 -1.72 15.04
CA GLU A 32 -22.30 -2.90 15.31
C GLU A 32 -21.25 -3.91 15.72
N ILE A 33 -20.99 -4.05 17.02
CA ILE A 33 -20.17 -5.15 17.52
C ILE A 33 -20.95 -6.39 17.11
N PRO A 34 -20.55 -7.11 16.06
CA PRO A 34 -21.20 -8.34 15.70
C PRO A 34 -20.51 -9.33 16.62
N PHE A 35 -20.87 -9.33 17.91
CA PHE A 35 -20.63 -10.49 18.76
C PHE A 35 -21.64 -11.57 18.31
N VAL A 36 -21.59 -11.90 17.02
CA VAL A 36 -22.34 -12.96 16.38
C VAL A 36 -21.43 -14.19 16.48
N PRO A 37 -21.82 -15.20 17.24
CA PRO A 37 -21.03 -16.41 17.39
C PRO A 37 -20.93 -17.16 16.05
N HIS A 38 -19.73 -17.67 15.72
CA HIS A 38 -19.50 -18.88 14.91
C HIS A 38 -19.94 -18.94 13.43
N GLU A 39 -20.08 -17.85 12.70
CA GLU A 39 -20.11 -17.94 11.23
C GLU A 39 -18.67 -18.15 10.70
N LEU A 40 -18.27 -19.41 10.46
CA LEU A 40 -17.02 -19.81 9.77
C LEU A 40 -16.65 -18.91 8.57
N PRO A 41 -17.59 -18.37 7.77
CA PRO A 41 -17.26 -17.47 6.66
C PRO A 41 -16.55 -16.18 7.06
N VAL A 42 -16.89 -15.57 8.21
CA VAL A 42 -16.32 -14.27 8.61
C VAL A 42 -14.88 -14.43 9.09
N VAL A 43 -14.64 -15.41 9.96
CA VAL A 43 -13.28 -15.73 10.45
C VAL A 43 -12.39 -16.13 9.29
N ARG A 44 -12.90 -16.92 8.34
CA ARG A 44 -12.18 -17.27 7.11
C ARG A 44 -11.82 -16.03 6.29
N SER A 45 -12.75 -15.11 6.05
CA SER A 45 -12.48 -13.89 5.28
C SER A 45 -11.46 -12.98 5.97
N LEU A 46 -11.55 -12.82 7.29
CA LEU A 46 -10.56 -12.07 8.07
C LEU A 46 -9.18 -12.73 8.02
N PHE A 47 -9.13 -14.06 8.15
CA PHE A 47 -7.89 -14.82 8.02
C PHE A 47 -7.28 -14.68 6.63
N LEU A 48 -8.07 -14.80 5.57
CA LEU A 48 -7.61 -14.61 4.20
C LEU A 48 -7.13 -13.17 3.95
N MET A 49 -7.80 -12.15 4.47
CA MET A 49 -7.33 -10.76 4.39
C MET A 49 -6.07 -10.53 5.22
N ALA A 50 -5.91 -11.15 6.39
CA ALA A 50 -4.66 -11.04 7.13
C ALA A 50 -3.51 -11.77 6.42
N LEU A 51 -3.79 -12.91 5.80
CA LEU A 51 -2.78 -13.76 5.19
C LEU A 51 -2.37 -13.26 3.79
N LEU A 52 -3.31 -12.97 2.89
CA LEU A 52 -3.00 -12.61 1.50
C LEU A 52 -2.32 -11.22 1.41
N PRO A 53 -3.01 -10.10 1.65
CA PRO A 53 -2.37 -8.79 1.58
C PRO A 53 -1.47 -8.49 2.79
N GLY A 54 -1.67 -9.11 3.95
CA GLY A 54 -0.83 -8.86 5.13
C GLY A 54 0.49 -9.62 5.10
N PHE A 55 0.46 -10.94 4.92
CA PHE A 55 1.66 -11.79 5.02
C PHE A 55 2.27 -12.14 3.67
N ILE A 56 1.48 -12.67 2.73
CA ILE A 56 1.96 -13.16 1.44
C ILE A 56 2.52 -12.00 0.61
N ALA A 57 1.83 -10.85 0.57
CA ALA A 57 2.31 -9.68 -0.17
C ALA A 57 3.70 -9.22 0.33
N VAL A 58 3.90 -9.14 1.64
CA VAL A 58 5.19 -8.74 2.25
C VAL A 58 6.27 -9.79 1.99
N ALA A 59 5.94 -11.08 2.07
CA ALA A 59 6.88 -12.15 1.75
C ALA A 59 7.34 -12.11 0.29
N LEU A 60 6.42 -11.80 -0.64
CA LEU A 60 6.74 -11.61 -2.05
C LEU A 60 7.54 -10.33 -2.28
N TYR A 61 7.20 -9.24 -1.61
CA TYR A 61 7.94 -7.97 -1.66
C TYR A 61 9.41 -8.17 -1.31
N TYR A 62 9.70 -8.78 -0.14
CA TYR A 62 11.08 -9.03 0.27
C TYR A 62 11.81 -10.01 -0.64
N ARG A 63 11.11 -11.01 -1.20
CA ARG A 63 11.70 -11.91 -2.22
C ARG A 63 12.02 -11.19 -3.52
N GLY A 64 11.21 -10.23 -3.94
CA GLY A 64 11.41 -9.44 -5.15
C GLY A 64 12.53 -8.42 -4.97
N LEU A 65 12.60 -7.76 -3.82
CA LEU A 65 13.56 -6.69 -3.53
C LEU A 65 15.03 -7.13 -3.68
N GLY A 66 15.34 -8.38 -3.37
CA GLY A 66 16.67 -8.94 -3.57
C GLY A 66 16.99 -9.35 -5.03
N LYS A 67 16.02 -9.29 -5.95
CA LYS A 67 16.12 -9.81 -7.32
C LYS A 67 15.89 -8.77 -8.41
N VAL A 68 15.34 -7.60 -8.09
CA VAL A 68 15.09 -6.52 -9.07
C VAL A 68 15.94 -5.28 -8.77
N PRO A 69 16.41 -4.53 -9.79
CA PRO A 69 17.13 -3.28 -9.57
C PRO A 69 16.28 -2.26 -8.79
N ALA A 70 16.91 -1.47 -7.93
CA ALA A 70 16.24 -0.49 -7.07
C ALA A 70 15.32 0.48 -7.85
N SER A 71 15.75 0.93 -9.03
CA SER A 71 14.93 1.81 -9.89
C SER A 71 13.60 1.16 -10.33
N VAL A 72 13.64 -0.15 -10.62
CA VAL A 72 12.44 -0.92 -11.02
C VAL A 72 11.50 -1.11 -9.83
N ALA A 73 12.03 -1.41 -8.64
CA ALA A 73 11.23 -1.52 -7.42
C ALA A 73 10.47 -0.21 -7.13
N THR A 74 11.12 0.94 -7.25
CA THR A 74 10.48 2.25 -7.07
C THR A 74 9.33 2.48 -8.05
N ILE A 75 9.51 2.16 -9.34
CA ILE A 75 8.45 2.30 -10.34
C ILE A 75 7.25 1.40 -10.00
N LEU A 76 7.50 0.16 -9.57
CA LEU A 76 6.46 -0.78 -9.15
C LEU A 76 5.69 -0.29 -7.92
N GLU A 77 6.40 0.25 -6.91
CA GLU A 77 5.78 0.83 -5.72
C GLU A 77 4.90 2.03 -6.07
N LEU A 78 5.41 2.94 -6.89
CA LEU A 78 4.63 4.09 -7.35
C LEU A 78 3.43 3.68 -8.21
N SER A 79 3.50 2.53 -8.89
CA SER A 79 2.41 2.00 -9.72
C SER A 79 1.30 1.34 -8.91
N PHE A 80 1.51 1.10 -7.60
CA PHE A 80 0.52 0.47 -6.72
C PHE A 80 -0.90 1.06 -6.84
N PRO A 81 -1.12 2.39 -6.83
CA PRO A 81 -2.47 2.95 -6.88
C PRO A 81 -3.14 2.68 -8.24
N LEU A 82 -2.38 2.66 -9.33
CA LEU A 82 -2.91 2.37 -10.67
C LEU A 82 -3.35 0.91 -10.79
N VAL A 83 -2.51 0.00 -10.30
CA VAL A 83 -2.84 -1.43 -10.26
C VAL A 83 -4.06 -1.66 -9.35
N ALA A 84 -4.15 -0.98 -8.20
CA ALA A 84 -5.30 -1.07 -7.31
C ALA A 84 -6.60 -0.60 -7.97
N ILE A 85 -6.58 0.52 -8.71
CA ILE A 85 -7.73 1.00 -9.48
C ILE A 85 -8.13 -0.02 -10.55
N GLY A 86 -7.16 -0.56 -11.30
CA GLY A 86 -7.40 -1.59 -12.30
C GLY A 86 -8.01 -2.86 -11.72
N ILE A 87 -7.48 -3.36 -10.62
CA ILE A 87 -8.00 -4.54 -9.92
C ILE A 87 -9.43 -4.27 -9.42
N ASN A 88 -9.67 -3.12 -8.77
CA ASN A 88 -11.00 -2.77 -8.27
C ASN A 88 -12.04 -2.67 -9.39
N SER A 89 -11.67 -2.11 -10.53
CA SER A 89 -12.60 -1.98 -11.65
C SER A 89 -12.82 -3.31 -12.37
N TYR A 90 -11.76 -4.08 -12.62
CA TYR A 90 -11.85 -5.32 -13.40
C TYR A 90 -12.36 -6.53 -12.59
N PHE A 91 -11.84 -6.75 -11.38
CA PHE A 91 -12.19 -7.92 -10.57
C PHE A 91 -13.37 -7.68 -9.63
N LEU A 92 -13.52 -6.47 -9.10
CA LEU A 92 -14.59 -6.14 -8.16
C LEU A 92 -15.77 -5.41 -8.82
N GLY A 93 -15.69 -5.09 -10.12
CA GLY A 93 -16.77 -4.49 -10.89
C GLY A 93 -17.08 -3.04 -10.48
N PHE A 94 -16.19 -2.37 -9.74
CA PHE A 94 -16.41 -0.99 -9.35
C PHE A 94 -16.30 -0.05 -10.56
N GLN A 95 -17.34 0.78 -10.76
CA GLN A 95 -17.31 1.82 -11.77
C GLN A 95 -16.44 2.98 -11.30
N LEU A 96 -15.56 3.45 -12.19
CA LEU A 96 -14.66 4.55 -11.89
C LEU A 96 -15.44 5.87 -11.89
N SER A 97 -15.42 6.57 -10.75
CA SER A 97 -15.95 7.93 -10.67
C SER A 97 -15.09 8.88 -11.52
N PRO A 98 -15.67 9.94 -12.12
CA PRO A 98 -14.90 10.98 -12.81
C PRO A 98 -13.74 11.54 -11.98
N VAL A 99 -13.92 11.68 -10.66
CA VAL A 99 -12.86 12.16 -9.74
C VAL A 99 -11.72 11.15 -9.62
N GLN A 100 -12.01 9.85 -9.61
CA GLN A 100 -10.99 8.79 -9.57
C GLN A 100 -10.19 8.74 -10.87
N LEU A 101 -10.85 8.97 -12.00
CA LEU A 101 -10.18 9.02 -13.31
C LEU A 101 -9.24 10.23 -13.40
N LEU A 102 -9.68 11.39 -12.93
CA LEU A 102 -8.82 12.59 -12.83
C LEU A 102 -7.63 12.36 -11.88
N GLY A 103 -7.86 11.72 -10.73
CA GLY A 103 -6.80 11.35 -9.80
C GLY A 103 -5.78 10.38 -10.41
N ALA A 104 -6.25 9.36 -11.14
CA ALA A 104 -5.40 8.41 -11.85
C ALA A 104 -4.55 9.10 -12.93
N ALA A 105 -5.15 10.00 -13.70
CA ALA A 105 -4.43 10.79 -14.71
C ALA A 105 -3.36 11.69 -14.09
N ALA A 106 -3.67 12.38 -12.98
CA ALA A 106 -2.73 13.22 -12.27
C ALA A 106 -1.54 12.42 -11.69
N LEU A 107 -1.82 11.23 -11.17
CA LEU A 107 -0.79 10.32 -10.67
C LEU A 107 0.14 9.84 -11.79
N LEU A 108 -0.41 9.39 -12.92
CA LEU A 108 0.35 9.00 -14.11
C LEU A 108 1.25 10.14 -14.62
N ALA A 109 0.71 11.36 -14.68
CA ALA A 109 1.47 12.53 -15.10
C ALA A 109 2.64 12.82 -14.15
N SER A 110 2.42 12.71 -12.84
CA SER A 110 3.45 12.92 -11.81
C SER A 110 4.54 11.86 -11.87
N MET A 111 4.18 10.58 -11.98
CA MET A 111 5.13 9.47 -12.11
C MET A 111 5.98 9.59 -13.39
N THR A 112 5.36 9.93 -14.50
CA THR A 112 6.06 10.15 -15.78
C THR A 112 7.00 11.34 -15.68
N GLY A 113 6.57 12.45 -15.08
CA GLY A 113 7.40 13.63 -14.85
C GLY A 113 8.63 13.32 -14.00
N ILE A 114 8.47 12.59 -12.90
CA ILE A 114 9.58 12.17 -12.03
C ILE A 114 10.54 11.24 -12.79
N SER A 115 10.02 10.25 -13.51
CA SER A 115 10.83 9.30 -14.29
C SER A 115 11.67 10.00 -15.36
N LEU A 116 11.09 10.96 -16.08
CA LEU A 116 11.79 11.76 -17.08
C LEU A 116 12.83 12.69 -16.45
N ALA A 117 12.52 13.30 -15.31
CA ALA A 117 13.47 14.16 -14.58
C ALA A 117 14.67 13.36 -14.06
N TYR A 118 14.45 12.14 -13.55
CA TYR A 118 15.51 11.21 -13.16
C TYR A 118 16.37 10.79 -14.35
N SER A 119 15.76 10.44 -15.48
CA SER A 119 16.49 10.04 -16.70
C SER A 119 17.38 11.16 -17.24
N LYS A 120 16.90 12.42 -17.21
CA LYS A 120 17.70 13.58 -17.62
C LYS A 120 18.87 13.87 -16.69
N ARG A 121 18.71 13.68 -15.38
CA ARG A 121 19.81 13.86 -14.40
C ARG A 121 20.88 12.78 -14.52
N GLY A 122 20.49 11.53 -14.73
CA GLY A 122 21.43 10.43 -14.97
C GLY A 122 22.25 10.57 -16.25
N ALA A 123 21.74 11.30 -17.25
CA ALA A 123 22.47 11.61 -18.49
C ALA A 123 23.39 12.84 -18.39
N ALA A 124 23.26 13.65 -17.34
CA ALA A 124 24.06 14.87 -17.13
C ALA A 124 25.30 14.65 -16.26
N GLU A 125 25.49 13.45 -15.69
CA GLU A 125 26.68 13.06 -14.93
C GLU A 125 27.57 12.19 -15.83
N PRO A 126 28.62 12.75 -16.46
CA PRO A 126 29.58 11.95 -17.21
C PRO A 126 30.44 11.16 -16.23
N ALA A 127 30.77 9.92 -16.59
CA ALA A 127 31.76 9.09 -15.93
C ALA A 127 33.05 9.89 -15.69
N GLY A 128 33.23 10.41 -14.48
CA GLY A 128 34.31 11.31 -14.11
C GLY A 128 34.54 11.23 -12.61
N GLY A 129 35.20 10.15 -12.20
CA GLY A 129 35.53 9.90 -10.79
C GLY A 129 36.45 8.71 -10.60
N THR A 130 37.47 8.57 -11.45
CA THR A 130 38.68 7.86 -11.07
C THR A 130 39.46 8.74 -10.10
N THR A 131 39.55 8.33 -8.84
CA THR A 131 40.77 8.39 -8.01
C THR A 131 40.64 7.33 -6.94
#